data_AF-A0AAV6D8N9-F1
#
_entry.id   AF-A0AAV6D8N9-F1
#
_cell.length_a   1.000
_cell.length_b   1.000
_cell.length_c   1.000
_cell.angle_alpha   90.00
_cell.angle_beta   90.00
_cell.angle_gamma   90.00
#
_symmetry.space_group_name_H-M   'P 1'
#
loop_
_entity.id
_entity.type
_entity.pdbx_description
1 polymer ?
#
loop_
_entity_poly.entity_id
_entity_poly.type
_entity_poly.pdbx_seq_one_letter_code
_entity_poly.pdbx_strand_id
1 'polypeptide(L)'
;MKKIDFAAIVVAAALCAGTALAQVNEYNFTFTNGFNNGGIVPDANANGLALSTNLTGLSGSISNLTLSLNINGGYNGDLYAYLAGPNGGFVVLLNRPGVTNGVPFGYNNGGFNVTFSDSAANNFHYYQTVPGYDISSGTTIWQPDGRNINPQSDPGVLGAFTTNSFLSSFDNSSPDGTWTLFLADLSGGGQSTVVSWNLDITTVPEPSSFVLTGIAFAALLNFHRRKF
;
A
#
# COMPACT_ATOMS: atom_id res chain seq x y z
N MET A 1 -20.81 61.61 1.90
CA MET A 1 -19.94 60.48 1.47
C MET A 1 -19.83 59.50 2.61
N LYS A 2 -20.44 58.31 2.50
CA LYS A 2 -20.35 57.27 3.54
C LYS A 2 -18.92 56.73 3.55
N LYS A 3 -18.21 56.88 4.67
CA LYS A 3 -16.90 56.25 4.87
C LYS A 3 -17.11 54.75 4.87
N ILE A 4 -16.54 54.06 3.90
CA ILE A 4 -16.49 52.60 3.88
C ILE A 4 -15.55 52.20 5.02
N ASP A 5 -16.09 51.53 6.02
CA ASP A 5 -15.32 51.14 7.20
C ASP A 5 -14.44 49.94 6.85
N PHE A 6 -13.18 50.22 6.51
CA PHE A 6 -12.20 49.23 6.06
C PHE A 6 -11.96 48.10 7.07
N ALA A 7 -12.27 48.33 8.36
CA ALA A 7 -12.19 47.31 9.40
C ALA A 7 -13.20 46.16 9.16
N ALA A 8 -14.40 46.46 8.66
CA ALA A 8 -15.43 45.45 8.37
C ALA A 8 -15.03 44.54 7.20
N ILE A 9 -14.28 45.05 6.23
CA ILE A 9 -13.78 44.29 5.08
C ILE A 9 -12.66 43.32 5.50
N VAL A 10 -11.80 43.72 6.45
CA VAL A 10 -10.71 42.87 6.97
C VAL A 10 -11.26 41.73 7.83
N VAL A 11 -12.31 41.97 8.62
CA VAL A 11 -12.97 40.91 9.41
C VAL A 11 -13.72 39.93 8.50
N ALA A 12 -14.36 40.40 7.42
CA ALA A 12 -15.02 39.52 6.44
C ALA A 12 -14.02 38.65 5.64
N ALA A 13 -12.84 39.19 5.29
CA ALA A 13 -11.79 38.42 4.62
C ALA A 13 -11.11 37.39 5.55
N ALA A 14 -10.97 37.71 6.85
CA ALA A 14 -10.40 36.80 7.84
C ALA A 14 -11.37 35.68 8.25
N LEU A 15 -12.70 35.91 8.17
CA LEU A 15 -13.71 34.89 8.47
C LEU A 15 -13.89 33.86 7.34
N CYS A 16 -13.49 34.20 6.10
CA CYS A 16 -13.50 33.28 4.96
C CYS A 16 -12.19 32.50 4.77
N ALA A 17 -11.16 32.74 5.58
CA ALA A 17 -10.02 31.84 5.71
C ALA A 17 -10.43 30.62 6.56
N GLY A 18 -11.48 29.93 6.12
CA GLY A 18 -11.80 28.61 6.65
C GLY A 18 -10.56 27.76 6.48
N THR A 19 -10.04 27.22 7.57
CA THR A 19 -9.05 26.16 7.53
C THR A 19 -9.61 25.08 6.61
N ALA A 20 -9.08 24.95 5.39
CA ALA A 20 -9.30 23.77 4.59
C ALA A 20 -8.58 22.65 5.33
N LEU A 21 -9.28 22.00 6.25
CA LEU A 21 -8.83 20.72 6.77
C LEU A 21 -8.66 19.83 5.54
N ALA A 22 -7.49 19.23 5.39
CA ALA A 22 -7.28 18.28 4.32
C ALA A 22 -8.27 17.13 4.55
N GLN A 23 -9.28 17.03 3.69
CA GLN A 23 -10.34 16.03 3.83
C GLN A 23 -9.74 14.67 3.51
N VAL A 24 -9.55 13.81 4.50
CA VAL A 24 -9.11 12.43 4.26
C VAL A 24 -10.20 11.67 3.50
N ASN A 25 -9.84 11.01 2.41
CA ASN A 25 -10.70 10.08 1.70
C ASN A 25 -10.20 8.66 1.93
N GLU A 26 -11.13 7.73 2.14
CA GLU A 26 -10.84 6.30 2.26
C GLU A 26 -11.57 5.56 1.14
N TYR A 27 -10.82 4.70 0.46
CA TYR A 27 -11.33 3.86 -0.61
C TYR A 27 -11.01 2.39 -0.30
N ASN A 28 -12.01 1.53 -0.38
CA ASN A 28 -11.88 0.09 -0.20
C ASN A 28 -12.25 -0.61 -1.51
N PHE A 29 -11.30 -1.36 -2.08
CA PHE A 29 -11.50 -2.12 -3.31
C PHE A 29 -11.24 -3.60 -3.06
N THR A 30 -12.31 -4.38 -3.02
CA THR A 30 -12.23 -5.84 -2.89
C THR A 30 -12.41 -6.52 -4.24
N PHE A 31 -11.49 -7.43 -4.57
CA PHE A 31 -11.54 -8.27 -5.76
C PHE A 31 -11.64 -9.74 -5.37
N THR A 32 -12.66 -10.43 -5.89
CA THR A 32 -12.94 -11.85 -5.57
C THR A 32 -13.12 -12.73 -6.81
N ASN A 33 -13.29 -12.13 -8.00
CA ASN A 33 -13.68 -12.84 -9.21
C ASN A 33 -12.92 -12.27 -10.42
N GLY A 34 -13.05 -12.92 -11.59
CA GLY A 34 -12.50 -12.42 -12.85
C GLY A 34 -10.99 -12.58 -12.97
N PHE A 35 -10.39 -13.39 -12.10
CA PHE A 35 -8.97 -13.69 -12.13
C PHE A 35 -8.62 -14.56 -13.33
N ASN A 36 -7.51 -14.22 -13.99
CA ASN A 36 -6.90 -15.08 -14.99
C ASN A 36 -6.64 -16.47 -14.38
N ASN A 37 -6.86 -17.53 -15.18
CA ASN A 37 -6.72 -18.92 -14.71
C ASN A 37 -7.56 -19.25 -13.45
N GLY A 38 -8.67 -18.54 -13.21
CA GLY A 38 -9.49 -18.73 -12.01
C GLY A 38 -8.78 -18.39 -10.70
N GLY A 39 -7.70 -17.59 -10.73
CA GLY A 39 -6.89 -17.25 -9.57
C GLY A 39 -5.83 -18.29 -9.22
N ILE A 40 -5.72 -19.38 -9.98
CA ILE A 40 -4.71 -20.40 -9.76
C ILE A 40 -3.33 -19.86 -10.14
N VAL A 41 -2.41 -19.88 -9.18
CA VAL A 41 -0.99 -19.58 -9.39
C VAL A 41 -0.35 -20.81 -10.07
N PRO A 42 0.22 -20.68 -11.28
CA PRO A 42 0.81 -21.83 -11.96
C PRO A 42 2.00 -22.41 -11.18
N ASP A 43 1.96 -23.73 -10.96
CA ASP A 43 2.96 -24.50 -10.20
C ASP A 43 4.36 -24.39 -10.80
N ALA A 44 5.38 -24.18 -9.94
CA ALA A 44 6.79 -24.09 -10.31
C ALA A 44 7.08 -23.19 -11.54
N ASN A 45 6.36 -22.08 -11.68
CA ASN A 45 6.41 -21.22 -12.84
C ASN A 45 6.64 -19.76 -12.44
N ALA A 46 7.86 -19.28 -12.70
CA ALA A 46 8.27 -17.91 -12.42
C ALA A 46 7.53 -16.84 -13.26
N ASN A 47 6.85 -17.21 -14.35
CA ASN A 47 5.99 -16.27 -15.08
C ASN A 47 4.67 -16.00 -14.34
N GLY A 48 4.29 -16.86 -13.40
CA GLY A 48 3.25 -16.61 -12.43
C GLY A 48 1.86 -16.27 -12.97
N LEU A 49 1.12 -15.57 -12.12
CA LEU A 49 -0.23 -15.06 -12.30
C LEU A 49 -0.19 -13.54 -12.08
N ALA A 50 -0.67 -12.78 -13.07
CA ALA A 50 -0.88 -11.35 -12.95
C ALA A 50 -2.38 -11.02 -12.87
N LEU A 51 -2.75 -10.26 -11.83
CA LEU A 51 -4.09 -9.75 -11.57
C LEU A 51 -4.06 -8.23 -11.65
N SER A 52 -4.57 -7.67 -12.75
CA SER A 52 -4.60 -6.23 -12.98
C SER A 52 -6.01 -5.67 -12.89
N THR A 53 -6.13 -4.48 -12.30
CA THR A 53 -7.37 -3.72 -12.17
C THR A 53 -7.11 -2.25 -12.45
N ASN A 54 -8.06 -1.56 -13.08
CA ASN A 54 -7.94 -0.13 -13.36
C ASN A 54 -8.89 0.64 -12.44
N LEU A 55 -8.32 1.40 -11.50
CA LEU A 55 -9.05 2.27 -10.59
C LEU A 55 -9.18 3.67 -11.22
N THR A 56 -10.35 4.27 -11.08
CA THR A 56 -10.65 5.58 -11.68
C THR A 56 -11.54 6.42 -10.78
N GLY A 57 -11.39 7.74 -10.85
CA GLY A 57 -12.28 8.67 -10.13
C GLY A 57 -11.86 8.88 -8.67
N LEU A 58 -10.63 8.50 -8.32
CA LEU A 58 -10.02 8.76 -7.04
C LEU A 58 -9.39 10.15 -7.04
N SER A 59 -9.35 10.78 -5.88
CA SER A 59 -8.86 12.15 -5.73
C SER A 59 -7.82 12.25 -4.61
N GLY A 60 -6.93 13.22 -4.73
CA GLY A 60 -5.82 13.42 -3.79
C GLY A 60 -4.66 12.46 -4.03
N SER A 61 -3.68 12.55 -3.14
CA SER A 61 -2.46 11.74 -3.17
C SER A 61 -2.52 10.70 -2.05
N ILE A 62 -2.01 9.49 -2.30
CA ILE A 62 -1.98 8.40 -1.34
C ILE A 62 -1.21 8.85 -0.09
N SER A 63 -1.79 8.65 1.08
CA SER A 63 -1.14 8.86 2.37
C SER A 63 -0.95 7.57 3.17
N ASN A 64 -1.71 6.52 2.83
CA ASN A 64 -1.58 5.20 3.40
C ASN A 64 -2.19 4.16 2.45
N LEU A 65 -1.60 2.97 2.43
CA LEU A 65 -2.09 1.83 1.68
C LEU A 65 -1.95 0.57 2.53
N THR A 66 -3.03 -0.20 2.67
CA THR A 66 -2.95 -1.59 3.14
C THR A 66 -3.50 -2.55 2.09
N LEU A 67 -2.96 -3.76 2.05
CA LEU A 67 -3.38 -4.79 1.10
C LEU A 67 -3.77 -6.05 1.85
N SER A 68 -5.02 -6.50 1.72
CA SER A 68 -5.41 -7.84 2.19
C SER A 68 -5.25 -8.86 1.08
N LEU A 69 -4.73 -10.03 1.41
CA LEU A 69 -4.53 -11.13 0.47
C LEU A 69 -5.00 -12.44 1.11
N ASN A 70 -5.88 -13.13 0.39
CA ASN A 70 -6.44 -14.42 0.77
C ASN A 70 -6.06 -15.47 -0.28
N ILE A 71 -5.24 -16.42 0.14
CA ILE A 71 -4.74 -17.55 -0.63
C ILE A 71 -5.25 -18.84 -0.01
N ASN A 72 -5.65 -19.79 -0.85
CA ASN A 72 -5.94 -21.16 -0.45
C ASN A 72 -4.90 -22.12 -1.04
N GLY A 73 -4.56 -23.18 -0.28
CA GLY A 73 -3.70 -24.26 -0.75
C GLY A 73 -2.24 -23.87 -1.04
N GLY A 74 -1.53 -24.77 -1.72
CA GLY A 74 -0.11 -24.65 -2.05
C GLY A 74 0.80 -24.65 -0.83
N TYR A 75 1.97 -24.03 -0.98
CA TYR A 75 2.97 -23.86 0.07
C TYR A 75 3.39 -22.40 0.15
N ASN A 76 3.22 -21.78 1.31
CA ASN A 76 3.49 -20.36 1.48
C ASN A 76 4.96 -20.01 1.18
N GLY A 77 5.90 -20.91 1.48
CA GLY A 77 7.34 -20.76 1.19
C GLY A 77 7.72 -20.80 -0.29
N ASP A 78 6.80 -21.20 -1.17
CA ASP A 78 7.04 -21.24 -2.61
C ASP A 78 6.60 -19.95 -3.30
N LEU A 79 5.82 -19.11 -2.61
CA LEU A 79 5.23 -17.91 -3.19
C LEU A 79 6.19 -16.73 -3.20
N TYR A 80 6.31 -16.11 -4.36
CA TYR A 80 6.78 -14.74 -4.54
C TYR A 80 5.61 -13.88 -4.99
N ALA A 81 5.41 -12.71 -4.36
CA ALA A 81 4.33 -11.81 -4.71
C ALA A 81 4.73 -10.35 -4.54
N TYR A 82 4.25 -9.51 -5.46
CA TYR A 82 4.42 -8.06 -5.38
C TYR A 82 3.18 -7.32 -5.85
N LEU A 83 3.05 -6.07 -5.39
CA LEU A 83 2.11 -5.11 -5.93
C LEU A 83 2.88 -4.01 -6.67
N ALA A 84 2.44 -3.69 -7.88
CA ALA A 84 2.92 -2.57 -8.67
C ALA A 84 1.77 -1.58 -8.91
N GLY A 85 2.05 -0.29 -8.70
CA GLY A 85 1.07 0.78 -8.76
C GLY A 85 1.07 1.54 -10.08
N PRO A 86 0.02 2.34 -10.32
CA PRO A 86 -0.24 2.98 -11.60
C PRO A 86 0.74 4.09 -11.97
N ASN A 87 1.31 4.75 -10.96
CA ASN A 87 2.15 5.94 -11.12
C ASN A 87 3.56 5.70 -10.59
N GLY A 88 4.01 4.43 -10.62
CA GLY A 88 5.17 3.97 -9.87
C GLY A 88 4.78 3.45 -8.48
N GLY A 89 5.79 3.09 -7.69
CA GLY A 89 5.61 2.39 -6.42
C GLY A 89 5.63 0.87 -6.60
N PHE A 90 6.24 0.19 -5.63
CA PHE A 90 6.48 -1.25 -5.69
C PHE A 90 6.73 -1.81 -4.29
N VAL A 91 5.96 -2.84 -3.93
CA VAL A 91 6.14 -3.59 -2.69
C VAL A 91 6.25 -5.08 -2.95
N VAL A 92 7.28 -5.71 -2.38
CA VAL A 92 7.36 -7.17 -2.27
C VAL A 92 6.54 -7.60 -1.06
N LEU A 93 5.40 -8.25 -1.32
CA LEU A 93 4.50 -8.75 -0.29
C LEU A 93 5.02 -10.06 0.30
N LEU A 94 5.49 -10.95 -0.58
CA LEU A 94 6.02 -12.26 -0.25
C LEU A 94 7.31 -12.49 -1.03
N ASN A 95 8.35 -13.00 -0.38
CA ASN A 95 9.52 -13.53 -1.04
C ASN A 95 9.92 -14.85 -0.39
N ARG A 96 9.22 -15.90 -0.80
CA ARG A 96 9.38 -17.26 -0.28
C ARG A 96 9.39 -17.29 1.26
N PRO A 97 8.27 -16.91 1.91
CA PRO A 97 8.14 -16.86 3.36
C PRO A 97 8.83 -18.01 4.10
N GLY A 98 9.70 -17.67 5.04
CA GLY A 98 10.44 -18.61 5.89
C GLY A 98 11.76 -19.09 5.30
N VAL A 99 12.11 -18.74 4.06
CA VAL A 99 13.37 -19.15 3.45
C VAL A 99 14.54 -18.57 4.24
N THR A 100 15.35 -19.48 4.77
CA THR A 100 16.60 -19.17 5.45
C THR A 100 17.62 -20.26 5.14
N ASN A 101 18.86 -20.10 5.58
CA ASN A 101 19.88 -21.13 5.44
C ASN A 101 19.47 -22.49 6.08
N GLY A 102 18.70 -22.46 7.17
CA GLY A 102 18.21 -23.67 7.84
C GLY A 102 16.88 -24.21 7.29
N VAL A 103 16.17 -23.42 6.48
CA VAL A 103 14.84 -23.74 5.95
C VAL A 103 14.82 -23.34 4.46
N PRO A 104 15.50 -24.09 3.56
CA PRO A 104 15.76 -23.64 2.19
C PRO A 104 14.53 -23.61 1.27
N PHE A 105 13.43 -24.24 1.69
CA PHE A 105 12.15 -24.27 0.98
C PHE A 105 11.10 -23.35 1.60
N GLY A 106 11.44 -22.62 2.67
CA GLY A 106 10.48 -21.79 3.39
C GLY A 106 9.41 -22.60 4.12
N TYR A 107 8.32 -21.93 4.47
CA TYR A 107 7.26 -22.51 5.29
C TYR A 107 6.26 -23.34 4.48
N ASN A 108 5.89 -24.48 5.03
CA ASN A 108 5.05 -25.48 4.38
C ASN A 108 3.54 -25.33 4.67
N ASN A 109 3.11 -24.27 5.36
CA ASN A 109 1.68 -24.01 5.51
C ASN A 109 1.06 -23.77 4.14
N GLY A 110 -0.16 -24.25 3.93
CA GLY A 110 -0.95 -23.93 2.75
C GLY A 110 -1.98 -22.86 3.05
N GLY A 111 -2.02 -21.84 2.19
CA GLY A 111 -2.94 -20.73 2.30
C GLY A 111 -2.69 -19.80 3.48
N PHE A 112 -3.32 -18.63 3.40
CA PHE A 112 -3.39 -17.61 4.43
C PHE A 112 -4.45 -16.57 4.04
N ASN A 113 -4.97 -15.83 5.02
CA ASN A 113 -5.81 -14.67 4.85
C ASN A 113 -5.33 -13.59 5.82
N VAL A 114 -4.61 -12.59 5.31
CA VAL A 114 -3.93 -11.56 6.10
C VAL A 114 -4.00 -10.19 5.45
N THR A 115 -3.77 -9.14 6.24
CA THR A 115 -3.57 -7.78 5.76
C THR A 115 -2.10 -7.36 5.90
N PHE A 116 -1.53 -6.84 4.82
CA PHE A 116 -0.21 -6.24 4.80
C PHE A 116 -0.30 -4.74 5.11
N SER A 117 0.51 -4.29 6.07
CA SER A 117 0.69 -2.88 6.44
C SER A 117 2.13 -2.65 6.88
N ASP A 118 2.76 -1.58 6.41
CA ASP A 118 4.10 -1.16 6.87
C ASP A 118 4.13 -0.87 8.38
N SER A 119 2.98 -0.53 8.97
CA SER A 119 2.86 -0.22 10.40
C SER A 119 2.79 -1.44 11.31
N ALA A 120 2.72 -2.66 10.76
CA ALA A 120 2.65 -3.86 11.59
C ALA A 120 3.98 -4.11 12.34
N ALA A 121 3.93 -4.86 13.44
CA ALA A 121 5.14 -5.12 14.24
C ALA A 121 6.02 -6.23 13.67
N ASN A 122 5.42 -7.22 13.01
CA ASN A 122 6.11 -8.44 12.58
C ASN A 122 6.08 -8.59 11.07
N ASN A 123 7.22 -8.98 10.50
CA ASN A 123 7.36 -9.27 9.08
C ASN A 123 6.81 -10.65 8.73
N PHE A 124 5.99 -10.72 7.68
CA PHE A 124 5.35 -11.97 7.26
C PHE A 124 6.37 -13.05 6.87
N HIS A 125 7.57 -12.70 6.40
CA HIS A 125 8.60 -13.67 6.07
C HIS A 125 8.93 -14.60 7.25
N TYR A 126 8.79 -14.14 8.49
CA TYR A 126 9.07 -14.92 9.69
C TYR A 126 7.81 -15.19 10.53
N TYR A 127 6.62 -15.30 9.91
CA TYR A 127 5.40 -15.44 10.69
C TYR A 127 5.44 -16.60 11.70
N GLN A 128 6.09 -17.75 11.37
CA GLN A 128 6.18 -18.87 12.32
C GLN A 128 7.07 -18.62 13.54
N THR A 129 7.93 -17.60 13.51
CA THR A 129 8.76 -17.26 14.68
C THR A 129 8.00 -16.42 15.70
N VAL A 130 6.82 -15.89 15.33
CA VAL A 130 5.97 -15.11 16.22
C VAL A 130 5.14 -16.08 17.10
N PRO A 131 5.25 -16.02 18.44
CA PRO A 131 4.47 -16.88 19.32
C PRO A 131 2.97 -16.70 19.11
N GLY A 132 2.26 -17.79 18.82
CA GLY A 132 0.81 -17.76 18.60
C GLY A 132 0.40 -17.04 17.30
N TYR A 133 1.27 -17.01 16.29
CA TYR A 133 0.95 -16.45 14.99
C TYR A 133 -0.39 -16.97 14.45
N ASP A 134 -1.11 -16.09 13.76
CA ASP A 134 -2.34 -16.41 13.06
C ASP A 134 -2.28 -15.79 11.66
N ILE A 135 -2.44 -16.64 10.65
CA ILE A 135 -2.42 -16.28 9.24
C ILE A 135 -3.73 -16.65 8.55
N SER A 136 -4.78 -17.05 9.28
CA SER A 136 -5.99 -17.64 8.69
C SER A 136 -7.28 -16.91 9.06
N SER A 137 -7.27 -16.08 10.11
CA SER A 137 -8.49 -15.38 10.56
C SER A 137 -8.97 -14.26 9.63
N GLY A 138 -8.11 -13.74 8.74
CA GLY A 138 -8.44 -12.58 7.92
C GLY A 138 -8.44 -11.25 8.67
N THR A 139 -8.06 -11.24 9.96
CA THR A 139 -8.04 -10.03 10.79
C THR A 139 -6.64 -9.65 11.25
N THR A 140 -5.63 -10.50 11.00
CA THR A 140 -4.25 -10.23 11.39
C THR A 140 -3.54 -9.30 10.41
N ILE A 141 -2.67 -8.47 10.95
CA ILE A 141 -1.90 -7.47 10.21
C ILE A 141 -0.42 -7.82 10.31
N TRP A 142 0.26 -7.83 9.17
CA TRP A 142 1.66 -8.19 9.02
C TRP A 142 2.40 -7.15 8.18
N GLN A 143 3.69 -6.95 8.42
CA GLN A 143 4.51 -6.19 7.48
C GLN A 143 4.72 -7.03 6.22
N PRO A 144 4.73 -6.40 5.03
CA PRO A 144 5.20 -7.06 3.80
C PRO A 144 6.57 -7.68 4.01
N ASP A 145 6.89 -8.74 3.25
CA ASP A 145 8.22 -9.34 3.26
C ASP A 145 9.30 -8.28 3.00
N GLY A 146 9.11 -7.50 1.94
CA GLY A 146 9.90 -6.32 1.61
C GLY A 146 11.32 -6.59 1.13
N ARG A 147 11.75 -7.85 1.01
CA ARG A 147 13.05 -8.22 0.43
C ARG A 147 13.00 -8.14 -1.09
N ASN A 148 13.48 -7.03 -1.65
CA ASN A 148 13.61 -6.89 -3.10
C ASN A 148 14.93 -7.50 -3.61
N ILE A 149 14.98 -8.83 -3.56
CA ILE A 149 16.05 -9.66 -4.10
C ILE A 149 15.42 -10.79 -4.93
N ASN A 150 16.16 -11.32 -5.91
CA ASN A 150 15.70 -12.47 -6.70
C ASN A 150 15.25 -13.61 -5.74
N PRO A 151 14.02 -14.10 -5.85
CA PRO A 151 13.49 -15.12 -4.95
C PRO A 151 14.15 -16.50 -5.11
N GLN A 152 14.93 -16.71 -6.17
CA GLN A 152 15.75 -17.90 -6.38
C GLN A 152 17.21 -17.72 -5.92
N SER A 153 17.51 -16.64 -5.18
CA SER A 153 18.83 -16.46 -4.55
C SER A 153 19.12 -17.56 -3.54
N ASP A 154 20.40 -17.72 -3.19
CA ASP A 154 20.82 -18.63 -2.11
C ASP A 154 19.97 -18.40 -0.84
N PRO A 155 19.45 -19.47 -0.19
CA PRO A 155 18.57 -19.33 0.97
C PRO A 155 19.15 -18.51 2.14
N GLY A 156 20.46 -18.57 2.36
CA GLY A 156 21.13 -17.76 3.38
C GLY A 156 21.15 -16.27 3.00
N VAL A 157 21.37 -15.98 1.72
CA VAL A 157 21.35 -14.61 1.18
C VAL A 157 19.94 -14.03 1.19
N LEU A 158 18.94 -14.79 0.73
CA LEU A 158 17.54 -14.36 0.73
C LEU A 158 17.07 -14.11 2.17
N GLY A 159 17.24 -15.10 3.05
CA GLY A 159 16.81 -14.99 4.44
C GLY A 159 17.47 -13.82 5.18
N ALA A 160 18.75 -13.54 4.92
CA ALA A 160 19.45 -12.42 5.57
C ALA A 160 19.29 -11.07 4.85
N PHE A 161 18.58 -11.01 3.73
CA PHE A 161 18.47 -9.79 2.94
C PHE A 161 17.71 -8.69 3.70
N THR A 162 18.18 -7.45 3.55
CA THR A 162 17.54 -6.28 4.15
C THR A 162 16.22 -5.95 3.46
N THR A 163 15.20 -5.60 4.22
CA THR A 163 13.92 -5.16 3.67
C THR A 163 14.03 -3.71 3.16
N ASN A 164 13.60 -3.47 1.92
CA ASN A 164 13.76 -2.19 1.21
C ASN A 164 12.62 -1.88 0.23
N SER A 165 11.53 -2.65 0.26
CA SER A 165 10.36 -2.49 -0.61
C SER A 165 9.10 -2.54 0.23
N PHE A 166 8.34 -1.44 0.24
CA PHE A 166 7.30 -1.18 1.23
C PHE A 166 6.07 -0.52 0.60
N LEU A 167 4.90 -0.60 1.27
CA LEU A 167 3.65 0.01 0.79
C LEU A 167 3.73 1.54 0.74
N SER A 168 4.51 2.16 1.63
CA SER A 168 4.83 3.59 1.62
C SER A 168 5.54 4.06 0.33
N SER A 169 6.02 3.15 -0.53
CA SER A 169 6.50 3.52 -1.87
C SER A 169 5.41 4.09 -2.78
N PHE A 170 4.13 3.94 -2.42
CA PHE A 170 3.00 4.53 -3.12
C PHE A 170 2.61 5.92 -2.60
N ASP A 171 3.15 6.36 -1.46
CA ASP A 171 2.77 7.62 -0.84
C ASP A 171 3.07 8.83 -1.74
N ASN A 172 2.25 9.86 -1.62
CA ASN A 172 2.32 11.10 -2.41
C ASN A 172 2.15 10.89 -3.93
N SER A 173 1.60 9.75 -4.35
CA SER A 173 1.23 9.50 -5.74
C SER A 173 -0.29 9.45 -5.93
N SER A 174 -0.76 9.65 -7.15
CA SER A 174 -2.19 9.45 -7.46
C SER A 174 -2.51 7.94 -7.42
N PRO A 175 -3.64 7.53 -6.82
CA PRO A 175 -4.07 6.12 -6.86
C PRO A 175 -4.81 5.74 -8.16
N ASP A 176 -5.14 6.71 -9.02
CA ASP A 176 -5.84 6.45 -10.28
C ASP A 176 -4.92 5.75 -11.30
N GLY A 177 -5.44 4.70 -11.93
CA GLY A 177 -4.79 3.93 -13.00
C GLY A 177 -4.75 2.42 -12.73
N THR A 178 -3.87 1.74 -13.45
CA THR A 178 -3.72 0.28 -13.37
C THR A 178 -2.85 -0.16 -12.20
N TRP A 179 -3.44 -0.94 -11.29
CA TRP A 179 -2.75 -1.68 -10.23
C TRP A 179 -2.58 -3.13 -10.65
N THR A 180 -1.42 -3.72 -10.36
CA THR A 180 -1.14 -5.13 -10.68
C THR A 180 -0.60 -5.85 -9.47
N LEU A 181 -1.34 -6.86 -9.01
CA LEU A 181 -0.87 -7.87 -8.08
C LEU A 181 -0.29 -9.04 -8.88
N PHE A 182 0.96 -9.36 -8.65
CA PHE A 182 1.64 -10.51 -9.25
C PHE A 182 1.95 -11.56 -8.20
N LEU A 183 1.77 -12.83 -8.56
CA LEU A 183 2.19 -13.98 -7.75
C LEU A 183 2.88 -15.02 -8.64
N ALA A 184 3.96 -15.62 -8.17
CA ALA A 184 4.59 -16.78 -8.78
C ALA A 184 4.82 -17.86 -7.73
N ASP A 185 4.62 -19.10 -8.16
CA ASP A 185 5.06 -20.27 -7.43
C ASP A 185 6.45 -20.67 -7.96
N LEU A 186 7.42 -20.83 -7.06
CA LEU A 186 8.83 -21.03 -7.40
C LEU A 186 9.34 -22.45 -7.10
N SER A 187 8.47 -23.37 -6.70
CA SER A 187 8.84 -24.74 -6.39
C SER A 187 7.67 -25.70 -6.59
N GLY A 188 7.94 -26.89 -7.12
CA GLY A 188 6.88 -27.84 -7.44
C GLY A 188 6.26 -28.52 -6.23
N GLY A 189 4.99 -28.90 -6.33
CA GLY A 189 4.37 -29.87 -5.41
C GLY A 189 2.99 -29.48 -4.89
N GLY A 190 2.55 -28.24 -5.10
CA GLY A 190 1.22 -27.78 -4.73
C GLY A 190 0.89 -26.48 -5.44
N GLN A 191 -0.40 -26.22 -5.69
CA GLN A 191 -0.85 -24.96 -6.28
C GLN A 191 -1.60 -24.13 -5.26
N SER A 192 -1.22 -22.86 -5.17
CA SER A 192 -1.99 -21.85 -4.46
C SER A 192 -3.06 -21.25 -5.38
N THR A 193 -4.19 -20.87 -4.80
CA THR A 193 -5.27 -20.15 -5.50
C THR A 193 -5.55 -18.84 -4.78
N VAL A 194 -5.53 -17.73 -5.51
CA VAL A 194 -5.99 -16.43 -5.01
C VAL A 194 -7.50 -16.47 -4.89
N VAL A 195 -7.99 -16.36 -3.65
CA VAL A 195 -9.43 -16.29 -3.33
C VAL A 195 -9.90 -14.84 -3.41
N SER A 196 -9.14 -13.93 -2.82
CA SER A 196 -9.42 -12.50 -2.88
C SER A 196 -8.18 -11.66 -2.61
N TRP A 197 -8.20 -10.42 -3.09
CA TRP A 197 -7.29 -9.38 -2.63
C TRP A 197 -8.03 -8.05 -2.48
N ASN A 198 -7.55 -7.19 -1.60
CA ASN A 198 -8.18 -5.91 -1.28
C ASN A 198 -7.14 -4.79 -1.26
N LEU A 199 -7.49 -3.61 -1.77
CA LEU A 199 -6.72 -2.38 -1.55
C LEU A 199 -7.54 -1.43 -0.68
N ASP A 200 -7.01 -1.09 0.49
CA ASP A 200 -7.49 0.02 1.31
C ASP A 200 -6.57 1.21 1.12
N ILE A 201 -7.07 2.21 0.40
CA ILE A 201 -6.32 3.39 0.01
C ILE A 201 -6.85 4.58 0.78
N THR A 202 -5.97 5.22 1.56
CA THR A 202 -6.25 6.53 2.14
C THR A 202 -5.58 7.60 1.30
N THR A 203 -6.31 8.63 0.92
CA THR A 203 -5.76 9.78 0.22
C THR A 203 -6.04 11.08 0.95
N VAL A 204 -5.20 12.06 0.65
CA VAL A 204 -5.34 13.43 1.13
C VAL A 204 -5.35 14.37 -0.08
N PRO A 205 -6.36 15.24 -0.22
CA PRO A 205 -6.38 16.28 -1.23
C PRO A 205 -5.17 17.20 -1.11
N GLU A 206 -4.56 17.52 -2.25
CA GLU A 206 -3.59 18.61 -2.34
C GLU A 206 -4.25 19.91 -1.81
N PRO A 207 -3.58 20.72 -0.97
CA PRO A 207 -4.12 21.99 -0.53
C PRO A 207 -4.47 22.86 -1.75
N SER A 208 -5.67 23.40 -1.81
CA SER A 208 -6.03 24.24 -2.96
C SER A 208 -5.12 25.46 -3.05
N SER A 209 -4.55 25.72 -4.22
CA SER A 209 -3.64 26.85 -4.47
C SER A 209 -4.26 28.21 -4.09
N PHE A 210 -5.59 28.31 -4.12
CA PHE A 210 -6.34 29.48 -3.67
C PHE A 210 -6.23 29.74 -2.17
N VAL A 211 -6.18 28.71 -1.33
CA VAL A 211 -5.99 28.85 0.12
C VAL A 211 -4.54 29.28 0.42
N LEU A 212 -3.55 28.68 -0.25
CA LEU A 212 -2.14 29.05 -0.06
C LEU A 212 -1.88 30.49 -0.53
N THR A 213 -2.45 30.88 -1.67
CA THR A 213 -2.37 32.24 -2.21
C THR A 213 -3.11 33.23 -1.31
N GLY A 214 -4.30 32.89 -0.82
CA GLY A 214 -5.07 33.71 0.13
C GLY A 214 -4.33 33.99 1.44
N ILE A 215 -3.67 32.96 2.01
CA ILE A 215 -2.83 33.10 3.21
C ILE A 215 -1.60 33.98 2.92
N ALA A 216 -0.93 33.77 1.78
CA ALA A 216 0.22 34.59 1.38
C ALA A 216 -0.14 36.08 1.22
N PHE A 217 -1.29 36.37 0.60
CA PHE A 217 -1.80 37.74 0.47
C PHE A 217 -2.17 38.36 1.83
N ALA A 218 -2.80 37.61 2.72
CA ALA A 218 -3.14 38.08 4.07
C ALA A 218 -1.87 38.37 4.92
N ALA A 219 -0.83 37.54 4.79
CA ALA A 219 0.45 37.76 5.45
C ALA A 219 1.17 39.01 4.92
N LEU A 220 1.22 39.19 3.59
CA LEU A 220 1.80 40.39 2.95
C LEU A 220 1.14 41.69 3.40
N LEU A 221 -0.19 41.69 3.51
CA LEU A 221 -0.96 42.85 4.00
C LEU A 221 -0.64 43.17 5.47
N ASN A 222 -0.43 42.17 6.31
CA ASN A 222 -0.02 42.36 7.71
C ASN A 222 1.41 42.88 7.85
N PHE A 223 2.34 42.47 6.99
CA PHE A 223 3.72 42.98 6.99
C PHE A 223 3.81 44.45 6.54
N HIS A 224 3.01 44.86 5.56
CA HIS A 224 2.95 46.27 5.13
C HIS A 224 2.39 47.20 6.21
N ARG A 225 1.47 46.71 7.04
CA ARG A 225 0.86 47.49 8.14
C ARG A 225 1.77 47.72 9.34
N ARG A 226 2.84 46.93 9.51
CA ARG A 226 3.80 47.10 10.62
C ARG A 226 4.93 48.10 10.33
N LYS A 227 5.01 48.63 9.12
CA LYS A 227 6.04 49.58 8.69
C LYS A 227 5.59 51.05 8.63
N PHE A 228 4.39 51.37 9.13
CA PHE A 228 3.87 52.73 9.23
C PHE A 228 3.25 52.97 10.61
#